data_AF-J2WKG8-F1
#
_entry.id   AF-J2WKG8-F1
#
_cell.length_a   1.000
_cell.length_b   1.000
_cell.length_c   1.000
_cell.angle_alpha   90.00
_cell.angle_beta   90.00
_cell.angle_gamma   90.00
#
_symmetry.space_group_name_H-M   'P 1'
#
loop_
_entity.id
_entity.type
_entity.pdbx_description
1 polymer ?
#
loop_
_entity_poly.entity_id
_entity_poly.type
_entity_poly.pdbx_seq_one_letter_code
_entity_poly.pdbx_strand_id
1 'polypeptide(L)'
;MTTGMVKTDNLALRKTPDPNGVSTGILQNGAVFDAITSLHMSNVLWWLVSTKFDAETRVGWLQAEFLQFDGPVVGRLDWSKTPQLGSSGFHNFKGGQNWKFDSDGVYLEDDPDNPRRSGGEPKTCAAILDIYEQQIFDASMKHGIPPELIVMTIATESGADRKTKFTGAPTFRWEAAHTTYSAGPMQTLATTAEEVIDILQLSYNKKTVAPAFAIKPNPIPDDLKLYDGATNIDIGTGEIKLNNKRHSTGFDPILVAACYNAGSLRETNANPWNLFTFGDHLNRSAEWIGDACFLLKKLRGGGMLDPEVARSNPQNVVNDSDPDKFQVTGLLSDDADAEVAYFRDAGAEAQKIKTPDGFFSVLVSFPKDLTEPPARQEALPPVTFADPTDTKGYVLCIDRIRTEQRKGMGYARTVGIYQAYIDGKKIPEISGMVCERQGPGDNTKVGQNEHQRLKAGAYRLFTHAGASQKYRTHNYTKSSVPGATARPCLRVADTGVREGVLIHPAQGYLWSIGCLNLTAPLSGPQDNINYAESRRRVIALIDNMAATMADFPSSDNRDTGATLLIRDHDA
;
A
#
# COMPACT_ATOMS: atom_id res chain seq x y z
N MET A 1 34.96 -10.51 -18.90
CA MET A 1 34.92 -10.89 -17.47
C MET A 1 35.23 -9.64 -16.70
N THR A 2 34.41 -9.29 -15.71
CA THR A 2 34.57 -8.07 -14.92
C THR A 2 34.66 -8.52 -13.47
N THR A 3 35.77 -8.27 -12.80
CA THR A 3 35.96 -8.55 -11.36
C THR A 3 35.60 -7.31 -10.54
N GLY A 4 34.99 -7.51 -9.37
CA GLY A 4 34.60 -6.45 -8.46
C GLY A 4 34.64 -6.94 -7.02
N MET A 5 35.28 -6.17 -6.13
CA MET A 5 35.44 -6.50 -4.70
C MET A 5 34.27 -5.97 -3.86
N VAL A 6 33.79 -6.79 -2.92
CA VAL A 6 32.86 -6.39 -1.85
C VAL A 6 33.49 -6.74 -0.48
N LYS A 7 33.37 -5.85 0.52
CA LYS A 7 33.82 -6.07 1.91
C LYS A 7 32.66 -5.83 2.89
N THR A 8 32.56 -6.61 3.96
CA THR A 8 31.60 -6.41 5.05
C THR A 8 32.30 -6.51 6.41
N ASP A 9 31.96 -5.59 7.32
CA ASP A 9 32.52 -5.49 8.68
C ASP A 9 31.42 -5.84 9.69
N ASN A 10 31.73 -6.69 10.69
CA ASN A 10 30.96 -7.06 11.91
C ASN A 10 30.28 -8.45 11.92
N LEU A 11 30.95 -9.45 12.51
CA LEU A 11 30.35 -10.66 13.13
C LEU A 11 31.41 -11.41 14.01
N ALA A 12 30.99 -11.97 15.16
CA ALA A 12 31.85 -12.72 16.11
C ALA A 12 31.23 -14.06 16.57
N LEU A 13 32.07 -15.07 16.86
CA LEU A 13 31.74 -16.50 17.02
C LEU A 13 31.64 -17.01 18.47
N ARG A 14 30.82 -18.05 18.69
CA ARG A 14 30.93 -18.99 19.83
C ARG A 14 30.64 -20.42 19.38
N LYS A 15 31.36 -21.41 19.94
CA LYS A 15 31.37 -22.82 19.49
C LYS A 15 30.56 -23.72 20.43
N THR A 16 29.75 -24.63 19.86
CA THR A 16 29.22 -25.81 20.55
C THR A 16 29.39 -27.04 19.63
N PRO A 17 29.89 -28.20 20.10
CA PRO A 17 30.13 -29.37 19.23
C PRO A 17 28.87 -30.20 18.97
N ASP A 18 28.69 -30.68 17.73
CA ASP A 18 27.77 -31.76 17.34
C ASP A 18 28.59 -33.03 16.99
N PRO A 19 28.22 -34.22 17.49
CA PRO A 19 28.87 -35.50 17.20
C PRO A 19 28.72 -36.05 15.75
N ASN A 20 27.89 -35.48 14.88
CA ASN A 20 27.60 -36.05 13.55
C ASN A 20 28.48 -35.56 12.39
N GLY A 21 29.54 -34.79 12.65
CA GLY A 21 30.58 -34.53 11.66
C GLY A 21 30.20 -33.66 10.44
N VAL A 22 28.99 -33.10 10.38
CA VAL A 22 28.64 -32.08 9.39
C VAL A 22 29.04 -30.71 9.93
N SER A 23 30.22 -30.24 9.55
CA SER A 23 30.59 -28.84 9.73
C SER A 23 29.98 -28.01 8.61
N THR A 24 28.88 -27.31 8.88
CA THR A 24 28.50 -26.14 8.10
C THR A 24 29.48 -25.02 8.42
N GLY A 25 30.52 -24.88 7.61
CA GLY A 25 31.45 -23.77 7.71
C GLY A 25 30.84 -22.52 7.07
N ILE A 26 30.73 -21.42 7.81
CA ILE A 26 30.40 -20.11 7.25
C ILE A 26 31.47 -19.09 7.69
N LEU A 27 31.71 -18.16 6.76
CA LEU A 27 32.94 -17.45 6.41
C LEU A 27 33.42 -16.39 7.43
N GLN A 28 34.72 -16.08 7.38
CA GLN A 28 35.44 -15.21 8.31
C GLN A 28 35.50 -13.73 7.89
N ASN A 29 35.72 -12.87 8.89
CA ASN A 29 35.95 -11.44 8.75
C ASN A 29 37.28 -11.14 8.01
N GLY A 30 37.22 -10.25 7.02
CA GLY A 30 38.36 -9.94 6.13
C GLY A 30 38.52 -10.85 4.90
N ALA A 31 37.58 -11.76 4.67
CA ALA A 31 37.54 -12.52 3.42
C ALA A 31 37.21 -11.59 2.24
N VAL A 32 37.99 -11.70 1.17
CA VAL A 32 37.72 -10.99 -0.10
C VAL A 32 37.12 -12.00 -1.07
N PHE A 33 35.99 -11.60 -1.68
CA PHE A 33 35.29 -12.39 -2.68
C PHE A 33 35.51 -11.80 -4.06
N ASP A 34 35.82 -12.67 -5.02
CA ASP A 34 35.62 -12.39 -6.44
C ASP A 34 34.51 -13.30 -6.95
N ALA A 35 33.45 -12.72 -7.52
CA ALA A 35 32.36 -13.44 -8.15
C ALA A 35 32.61 -13.51 -9.65
N ILE A 36 32.64 -14.70 -10.22
CA ILE A 36 32.66 -14.89 -11.68
C ILE A 36 31.21 -15.01 -12.14
N THR A 37 30.68 -13.94 -12.72
CA THR A 37 29.35 -13.94 -13.34
C THR A 37 29.47 -14.27 -14.83
N SER A 38 28.61 -15.16 -15.33
CA SER A 38 28.45 -15.37 -16.77
C SER A 38 27.69 -14.21 -17.40
N LEU A 39 28.11 -13.73 -18.58
CA LEU A 39 27.41 -12.66 -19.32
C LEU A 39 26.00 -13.04 -19.80
N HIS A 40 25.59 -14.31 -19.61
CA HIS A 40 24.32 -14.83 -20.11
C HIS A 40 23.40 -15.41 -19.04
N MET A 41 23.78 -15.36 -17.75
CA MET A 41 22.90 -15.79 -16.66
C MET A 41 23.11 -14.92 -15.43
N SER A 42 22.01 -14.52 -14.79
CA SER A 42 21.95 -13.78 -13.51
C SER A 42 22.49 -14.56 -12.29
N ASN A 43 23.22 -15.66 -12.51
CA ASN A 43 23.58 -16.63 -11.49
C ASN A 43 25.09 -16.64 -11.27
N VAL A 44 25.51 -16.60 -10.00
CA VAL A 44 26.91 -16.80 -9.58
C VAL A 44 27.17 -18.31 -9.53
N LEU A 45 28.10 -18.80 -10.37
CA LEU A 45 28.42 -20.23 -10.47
C LEU A 45 29.47 -20.67 -9.44
N TRP A 46 30.38 -19.77 -9.08
CA TRP A 46 31.50 -20.07 -8.19
C TRP A 46 31.88 -18.84 -7.36
N TRP A 47 32.19 -19.06 -6.09
CA TRP A 47 32.83 -18.06 -5.24
C TRP A 47 34.31 -18.40 -5.10
N LEU A 48 35.18 -17.44 -5.45
CA LEU A 48 36.57 -17.49 -5.04
C LEU A 48 36.66 -16.88 -3.65
N VAL A 49 36.95 -17.72 -2.65
CA VAL A 49 37.11 -17.27 -1.27
C VAL A 49 38.59 -17.24 -0.95
N SER A 50 39.13 -16.05 -0.65
CA SER A 50 40.46 -15.93 -0.07
C SER A 50 40.35 -15.46 1.38
N THR A 51 41.04 -16.17 2.27
CA THR A 51 41.10 -15.81 3.70
C THR A 51 42.57 -15.76 4.11
N LYS A 52 42.96 -14.71 4.82
CA LYS A 52 44.32 -14.59 5.33
C LYS A 52 44.39 -15.19 6.73
N PHE A 53 45.22 -16.21 6.89
CA PHE A 53 45.53 -16.82 8.18
C PHE A 53 47.01 -16.53 8.48
N ASP A 54 47.25 -15.64 9.43
CA ASP A 54 48.59 -15.14 9.79
C ASP A 54 49.36 -14.56 8.57
N ALA A 55 50.54 -15.11 8.24
CA ALA A 55 51.35 -14.69 7.10
C ALA A 55 50.95 -15.35 5.76
N GLU A 56 50.01 -16.29 5.77
CA GLU A 56 49.64 -17.11 4.61
C GLU A 56 48.24 -16.74 4.11
N THR A 57 48.05 -16.65 2.79
CA THR A 57 46.73 -16.48 2.17
C THR A 57 46.30 -17.81 1.58
N ARG A 58 45.17 -18.32 2.03
CA ARG A 58 44.58 -19.56 1.50
C ARG A 58 43.39 -19.21 0.62
N VAL A 59 43.29 -19.91 -0.51
CA VAL A 59 42.26 -19.69 -1.52
C VAL A 59 41.56 -21.02 -1.77
N GLY A 60 40.23 -21.00 -1.74
CA GLY A 60 39.38 -22.16 -2.00
C GLY A 60 38.21 -21.80 -2.92
N TRP A 61 37.70 -22.82 -3.61
CA TRP A 61 36.51 -22.72 -4.46
C TRP A 61 35.34 -23.35 -3.72
N LEU A 62 34.23 -22.61 -3.59
CA LEU A 62 32.98 -23.16 -3.05
C LEU A 62 31.99 -23.35 -4.19
N GLN A 63 31.55 -24.60 -4.40
CA GLN A 63 30.43 -24.91 -5.28
C GLN A 63 29.14 -24.79 -4.46
N ALA A 64 28.36 -23.75 -4.68
CA ALA A 64 27.05 -23.62 -4.04
C ALA A 64 26.00 -24.34 -4.88
N GLU A 65 25.26 -25.28 -4.28
CA GLU A 65 23.96 -25.67 -4.84
C GLU A 65 23.02 -24.45 -4.69
N PHE A 66 22.80 -23.79 -5.81
CA PHE A 66 21.81 -22.74 -6.11
C PHE A 66 21.14 -22.06 -4.89
N LEU A 67 21.79 -21.03 -4.36
CA LEU A 67 21.06 -19.95 -3.69
C LEU A 67 20.50 -19.03 -4.77
N GLN A 68 19.24 -19.24 -5.13
CA GLN A 68 18.47 -18.29 -5.91
C GLN A 68 18.09 -17.15 -4.96
N PHE A 69 18.80 -16.02 -5.05
CA PHE A 69 18.31 -14.78 -4.47
C PHE A 69 17.22 -14.27 -5.41
N ASP A 70 15.98 -14.18 -4.93
CA ASP A 70 14.85 -13.67 -5.73
C ASP A 70 14.92 -12.16 -6.03
N GLY A 71 16.07 -11.53 -5.74
CA GLY A 71 16.40 -10.18 -6.17
C GLY A 71 17.86 -9.83 -5.83
N PRO A 72 18.45 -8.82 -6.50
CA PRO A 72 19.75 -8.31 -6.10
C PRO A 72 19.70 -7.82 -4.65
N VAL A 73 20.71 -8.14 -3.85
CA VAL A 73 20.96 -7.49 -2.56
C VAL A 73 21.35 -6.04 -2.87
N VAL A 74 20.37 -5.16 -3.00
CA VAL A 74 20.61 -3.74 -3.28
C VAL A 74 21.20 -3.13 -2.01
N GLY A 75 22.48 -2.76 -2.06
CA GLY A 75 23.08 -1.96 -1.00
C GLY A 75 22.28 -0.67 -0.84
N ARG A 76 22.08 -0.24 0.41
CA ARG A 76 21.35 1.01 0.71
C ARG A 76 21.88 2.16 -0.16
N LEU A 77 20.96 2.85 -0.84
CA LEU A 77 21.28 4.00 -1.67
C LEU A 77 21.97 5.09 -0.84
N ASP A 78 23.15 5.51 -1.30
CA ASP A 78 23.92 6.56 -0.66
C ASP A 78 23.51 7.92 -1.23
N TRP A 79 22.39 8.44 -0.74
CA TRP A 79 21.81 9.72 -1.17
C TRP A 79 22.78 10.91 -1.06
N SER A 80 23.82 10.81 -0.22
CA SER A 80 24.85 11.86 -0.10
C SER A 80 25.64 12.07 -1.39
N LYS A 81 25.62 11.09 -2.31
CA LYS A 81 26.28 11.16 -3.62
C LYS A 81 25.46 11.88 -4.69
N THR A 82 24.16 12.06 -4.47
CA THR A 82 23.29 12.73 -5.44
C THR A 82 23.65 14.22 -5.55
N PRO A 83 23.48 14.84 -6.73
CA PRO A 83 23.53 16.29 -6.88
C PRO A 83 22.65 16.99 -5.85
N GLN A 84 23.13 18.09 -5.29
CA GLN A 84 22.38 18.86 -4.31
C GLN A 84 21.70 20.05 -4.98
N LEU A 85 20.52 20.39 -4.46
CA LEU A 85 19.88 21.65 -4.81
C LEU A 85 20.80 22.81 -4.41
N GLY A 86 20.97 23.76 -5.32
CA GLY A 86 21.77 24.95 -5.07
C GLY A 86 21.08 25.92 -4.10
N SER A 87 21.54 27.17 -4.09
CA SER A 87 20.85 28.25 -3.40
C SER A 87 20.91 29.54 -4.19
N SER A 88 19.97 30.44 -3.93
CA SER A 88 19.93 31.79 -4.46
C SER A 88 19.39 32.75 -3.41
N GLY A 89 19.76 34.04 -3.52
CA GLY A 89 19.11 35.11 -2.77
C GLY A 89 17.72 35.43 -3.30
N PHE A 90 17.07 36.44 -2.71
CA PHE A 90 15.78 36.91 -3.21
C PHE A 90 15.92 37.47 -4.62
N HIS A 91 15.07 36.98 -5.51
CA HIS A 91 14.96 37.41 -6.89
C HIS A 91 13.54 37.19 -7.40
N ASN A 92 13.23 37.71 -8.58
CA ASN A 92 11.94 37.53 -9.24
C ASN A 92 12.13 37.36 -10.75
N PHE A 93 11.05 36.95 -11.41
CA PHE A 93 10.93 37.01 -12.86
C PHE A 93 10.08 38.21 -13.26
N LYS A 94 10.70 39.20 -13.92
CA LYS A 94 10.00 40.34 -14.55
C LYS A 94 9.03 41.07 -13.61
N GLY A 95 9.46 41.36 -12.39
CA GLY A 95 8.65 42.10 -11.42
C GLY A 95 7.51 41.29 -10.78
N GLY A 96 7.53 39.97 -10.92
CA GLY A 96 6.67 39.08 -10.14
C GLY A 96 7.08 39.02 -8.68
N GLN A 97 6.43 38.12 -7.94
CA GLN A 97 6.74 37.80 -6.55
C GLN A 97 8.23 37.48 -6.38
N ASN A 98 8.82 37.97 -5.28
CA ASN A 98 10.18 37.63 -4.92
C ASN A 98 10.23 36.30 -4.17
N TRP A 99 11.17 35.44 -4.58
CA TRP A 99 11.50 34.20 -3.88
C TRP A 99 13.02 34.03 -3.75
N LYS A 100 13.42 33.22 -2.77
CA LYS A 100 14.76 32.64 -2.67
C LYS A 100 14.62 31.13 -2.52
N PHE A 101 15.69 30.37 -2.70
CA PHE A 101 15.67 28.94 -2.43
C PHE A 101 17.02 28.46 -1.91
N ASP A 102 17.01 27.35 -1.19
CA ASP A 102 18.18 26.62 -0.73
C ASP A 102 17.86 25.13 -0.55
N SER A 103 18.72 24.39 0.15
CA SER A 103 18.53 22.95 0.42
C SER A 103 17.29 22.59 1.23
N ASP A 104 16.61 23.55 1.85
CA ASP A 104 15.40 23.34 2.64
C ASP A 104 14.10 23.70 1.88
N GLY A 105 14.18 24.36 0.72
CA GLY A 105 13.05 24.61 -0.16
C GLY A 105 13.01 26.03 -0.74
N VAL A 106 11.81 26.48 -1.12
CA VAL A 106 11.55 27.83 -1.66
C VAL A 106 10.95 28.71 -0.56
N TYR A 107 11.43 29.95 -0.43
CA TYR A 107 10.93 30.93 0.53
C TYR A 107 10.38 32.13 -0.22
N LEU A 108 9.34 32.74 0.33
CA LEU A 108 8.75 33.96 -0.21
C LEU A 108 9.15 35.15 0.66
N GLU A 109 9.19 36.35 0.09
CA GLU A 109 9.64 37.54 0.82
C GLU A 109 8.75 37.91 2.02
N ASP A 110 7.48 37.50 1.98
CA ASP A 110 6.52 37.65 3.08
C ASP A 110 6.71 36.62 4.22
N ASP A 111 7.49 35.56 3.97
CA ASP A 111 7.83 34.52 4.93
C ASP A 111 9.27 34.01 4.70
N PRO A 112 10.28 34.85 4.98
CA PRO A 112 11.66 34.59 4.55
C PRO A 112 12.38 33.50 5.36
N ASP A 113 11.80 33.08 6.48
CA ASP A 113 12.41 32.14 7.44
C ASP A 113 11.80 30.74 7.36
N ASN A 114 10.65 30.57 6.68
CA ASN A 114 10.00 29.28 6.55
C ASN A 114 9.91 28.87 5.07
N PRO A 115 10.53 27.74 4.66
CA PRO A 115 10.35 27.26 3.30
C PRO A 115 8.89 26.83 3.12
N ARG A 116 8.34 27.12 1.94
CA ARG A 116 7.00 26.69 1.54
C ARG A 116 6.96 25.16 1.53
N ARG A 117 5.94 24.61 2.18
CA ARG A 117 5.69 23.18 2.31
C ARG A 117 4.18 22.94 2.27
N SER A 118 3.79 21.74 1.90
CA SER A 118 2.39 21.36 2.03
C SER A 118 1.98 21.31 3.51
N GLY A 119 0.69 21.49 3.78
CA GLY A 119 0.17 21.39 5.15
C GLY A 119 0.27 19.97 5.69
N GLY A 120 0.98 19.79 6.80
CA GLY A 120 1.08 18.50 7.50
C GLY A 120 2.25 17.63 7.04
N GLU A 121 2.07 16.32 7.09
CA GLU A 121 3.10 15.35 6.70
C GLU A 121 3.23 15.23 5.18
N PRO A 122 4.46 15.08 4.63
CA PRO A 122 4.74 15.06 3.20
C PRO A 122 4.41 13.70 2.54
N LYS A 123 3.17 13.21 2.72
CA LYS A 123 2.74 11.86 2.34
C LYS A 123 2.88 11.57 0.84
N THR A 124 2.71 12.58 0.00
CA THR A 124 2.84 12.42 -1.46
C THR A 124 4.30 12.19 -1.86
N CYS A 125 5.22 13.06 -1.42
CA CYS A 125 6.66 12.92 -1.70
C CYS A 125 7.26 11.66 -1.07
N ALA A 126 6.79 11.26 0.12
CA ALA A 126 7.23 10.01 0.73
C ALA A 126 6.79 8.78 -0.06
N ALA A 127 5.53 8.74 -0.55
CA ALA A 127 5.07 7.67 -1.41
C ALA A 127 5.82 7.62 -2.76
N ILE A 128 6.22 8.77 -3.30
CA ILE A 128 7.05 8.83 -4.52
C ILE A 128 8.41 8.17 -4.26
N LEU A 129 9.07 8.52 -3.15
CA LEU A 129 10.37 7.94 -2.79
C LEU A 129 10.26 6.45 -2.48
N ASP A 130 9.21 6.01 -1.79
CA ASP A 130 8.97 4.58 -1.50
C ASP A 130 8.81 3.75 -2.79
N ILE A 131 8.11 4.29 -3.79
CA ILE A 131 7.84 3.56 -5.04
C ILE A 131 9.01 3.65 -6.03
N TYR A 132 9.72 4.79 -6.07
CA TYR A 132 10.66 5.12 -7.13
C TYR A 132 12.08 5.49 -6.66
N GLU A 133 12.47 5.17 -5.42
CA GLU A 133 13.77 5.58 -4.86
C GLU A 133 14.96 5.27 -5.77
N GLN A 134 15.05 4.04 -6.27
CA GLN A 134 16.13 3.61 -7.15
C GLN A 134 16.12 4.37 -8.47
N GLN A 135 14.95 4.52 -9.10
CA GLN A 135 14.80 5.19 -10.39
C GLN A 135 15.14 6.68 -10.28
N ILE A 136 14.72 7.33 -9.19
CA ILE A 136 15.04 8.73 -8.90
C ILE A 136 16.54 8.89 -8.67
N PHE A 137 17.14 8.01 -7.86
CA PHE A 137 18.58 8.03 -7.58
C PHE A 137 19.41 7.88 -8.87
N ASP A 138 19.09 6.86 -9.67
CA ASP A 138 19.82 6.58 -10.91
C ASP A 138 19.67 7.71 -11.93
N ALA A 139 18.45 8.23 -12.12
CA ALA A 139 18.22 9.34 -13.03
C ALA A 139 18.92 10.62 -12.55
N SER A 140 18.88 10.91 -11.25
CA SER A 140 19.57 12.04 -10.62
C SER A 140 21.08 11.99 -10.89
N MET A 141 21.70 10.84 -10.61
CA MET A 141 23.13 10.61 -10.85
C MET A 141 23.50 10.70 -12.33
N LYS A 142 22.71 10.07 -13.20
CA LYS A 142 22.95 10.01 -14.65
C LYS A 142 22.87 11.40 -15.29
N HIS A 143 21.87 12.20 -14.92
CA HIS A 143 21.63 13.48 -15.57
C HIS A 143 22.31 14.66 -14.87
N GLY A 144 22.74 14.49 -13.61
CA GLY A 144 23.28 15.57 -12.79
C GLY A 144 22.18 16.50 -12.27
N ILE A 145 20.98 15.95 -12.01
CA ILE A 145 19.82 16.71 -11.56
C ILE A 145 19.58 16.46 -10.07
N PRO A 146 19.40 17.49 -9.23
CA PRO A 146 19.01 17.31 -7.83
C PRO A 146 17.74 16.44 -7.71
N PRO A 147 17.73 15.38 -6.90
CA PRO A 147 16.58 14.48 -6.78
C PRO A 147 15.34 15.19 -6.24
N GLU A 148 15.50 16.29 -5.51
CA GLU A 148 14.41 17.13 -5.03
C GLU A 148 13.54 17.65 -6.18
N LEU A 149 14.16 18.06 -7.29
CA LEU A 149 13.45 18.53 -8.48
C LEU A 149 12.69 17.40 -9.16
N ILE A 150 13.23 16.18 -9.15
CA ILE A 150 12.57 15.00 -9.73
C ILE A 150 11.31 14.67 -8.92
N VAL A 151 11.43 14.61 -7.58
CA VAL A 151 10.29 14.34 -6.69
C VAL A 151 9.24 15.45 -6.77
N MET A 152 9.66 16.72 -6.79
CA MET A 152 8.77 17.88 -7.00
C MET A 152 7.98 17.75 -8.29
N THR A 153 8.65 17.42 -9.41
CA THR A 153 7.99 17.27 -10.70
C THR A 153 6.98 16.12 -10.68
N ILE A 154 7.32 14.95 -10.16
CA ILE A 154 6.37 13.83 -10.03
C ILE A 154 5.15 14.24 -9.20
N ALA A 155 5.37 14.86 -8.03
CA ALA A 155 4.29 15.30 -7.15
C ALA A 155 3.37 16.34 -7.81
N THR A 156 3.95 17.27 -8.58
CA THR A 156 3.18 18.31 -9.26
C THR A 156 2.35 17.76 -10.41
N GLU A 157 2.93 16.83 -11.18
CA GLU A 157 2.37 16.33 -12.43
C GLU A 157 1.37 15.19 -12.24
N SER A 158 1.64 14.25 -11.31
CA SER A 158 0.83 13.04 -11.12
C SER A 158 0.41 12.81 -9.67
N GLY A 159 0.60 13.80 -8.78
CA GLY A 159 0.27 13.67 -7.36
C GLY A 159 -1.19 13.27 -7.07
N ALA A 160 -2.12 13.67 -7.95
CA ALA A 160 -3.54 13.28 -7.87
C ALA A 160 -3.76 11.78 -8.08
N ASP A 161 -2.86 11.11 -8.82
CA ASP A 161 -2.90 9.70 -9.20
C ASP A 161 -2.11 8.80 -8.26
N ARG A 162 -1.82 9.27 -7.03
CA ARG A 162 -1.15 8.48 -5.99
C ARG A 162 -1.78 7.09 -5.78
N LYS A 163 -3.11 6.98 -5.90
CA LYS A 163 -3.84 5.71 -5.74
C LYS A 163 -3.47 4.66 -6.79
N THR A 164 -3.01 5.08 -7.96
CA THR A 164 -2.50 4.21 -9.02
C THR A 164 -0.99 4.31 -9.15
N LYS A 165 -0.32 4.61 -8.04
CA LYS A 165 1.13 4.71 -7.95
C LYS A 165 1.71 5.71 -8.95
N PHE A 166 1.02 6.84 -9.16
CA PHE A 166 1.48 7.92 -10.04
C PHE A 166 1.63 7.51 -11.51
N THR A 167 1.01 6.40 -11.94
CA THR A 167 1.17 5.89 -13.30
C THR A 167 -0.08 5.19 -13.84
N GLY A 168 0.02 4.67 -15.07
CA GLY A 168 -1.01 3.92 -15.79
C GLY A 168 -2.03 4.81 -16.50
N ALA A 169 -3.11 4.19 -17.00
CA ALA A 169 -4.18 4.86 -17.74
C ALA A 169 -4.76 6.14 -17.09
N PRO A 170 -4.89 6.27 -15.75
CA PRO A 170 -5.34 7.52 -15.12
C PRO A 170 -4.44 8.72 -15.42
N THR A 171 -3.14 8.48 -15.62
CA THR A 171 -2.16 9.52 -15.96
C THR A 171 -2.15 9.87 -17.44
N PHE A 172 -2.94 9.21 -18.29
CA PHE A 172 -2.97 9.54 -19.71
C PHE A 172 -3.74 10.85 -19.94
N ARG A 173 -3.07 11.84 -20.51
CA ARG A 173 -3.70 13.11 -20.89
C ARG A 173 -3.50 13.36 -22.38
N TRP A 174 -4.61 13.53 -23.10
CA TRP A 174 -4.56 13.92 -24.51
C TRP A 174 -4.34 15.43 -24.63
N GLU A 175 -3.28 15.81 -25.33
CA GLU A 175 -2.82 17.19 -25.51
C GLU A 175 -3.26 17.69 -26.89
N ALA A 176 -4.53 18.10 -26.97
CA ALA A 176 -5.17 18.43 -28.25
C ALA A 176 -4.44 19.53 -29.03
N ALA A 177 -3.84 20.51 -28.34
CA ALA A 177 -3.07 21.59 -28.96
C ALA A 177 -1.83 21.10 -29.72
N HIS A 178 -1.34 19.89 -29.40
CA HIS A 178 -0.14 19.28 -29.98
C HIS A 178 -0.44 17.99 -30.73
N THR A 179 -1.71 17.57 -30.81
CA THR A 179 -2.12 16.28 -31.39
C THR A 179 -1.29 15.10 -30.86
N THR A 180 -1.03 15.11 -29.55
CA THR A 180 -0.20 14.11 -28.87
C THR A 180 -0.74 13.85 -27.45
N TYR A 181 0.02 13.15 -26.60
CA TYR A 181 -0.36 12.87 -25.22
C TYR A 181 0.83 13.01 -24.26
N SER A 182 0.51 13.17 -22.99
CA SER A 182 1.42 13.03 -21.85
C SER A 182 0.98 11.85 -20.98
N ALA A 183 1.93 11.19 -20.31
CA ALA A 183 1.67 10.00 -19.52
C ALA A 183 2.76 9.75 -18.45
N GLY A 184 2.39 8.96 -17.43
CA GLY A 184 3.32 8.45 -16.42
C GLY A 184 3.61 9.42 -15.27
N PRO A 185 4.56 9.06 -14.39
CA PRO A 185 4.83 9.78 -13.14
C PRO A 185 5.27 11.23 -13.33
N MET A 186 6.02 11.55 -14.39
CA MET A 186 6.45 12.92 -14.69
C MET A 186 5.61 13.59 -15.79
N GLN A 187 4.47 13.01 -16.19
CA GLN A 187 3.61 13.51 -17.28
C GLN A 187 4.37 13.90 -18.56
N THR A 188 5.42 13.16 -18.92
CA THR A 188 6.24 13.48 -20.08
C THR A 188 5.42 13.41 -21.37
N LEU A 189 5.43 14.49 -22.14
CA LEU A 189 4.81 14.58 -23.46
C LEU A 189 5.50 13.60 -24.43
N ALA A 190 4.75 12.82 -25.20
CA ALA A 190 5.29 11.80 -26.09
C ALA A 190 6.30 12.38 -27.11
N THR A 191 6.00 13.55 -27.68
CA THR A 191 6.93 14.24 -28.59
C THR A 191 8.19 14.74 -27.89
N THR A 192 8.07 15.21 -26.64
CA THR A 192 9.24 15.60 -25.83
C THR A 192 10.07 14.39 -25.45
N ALA A 193 9.45 13.25 -25.13
CA ALA A 193 10.17 12.01 -24.87
C ALA A 193 11.01 11.58 -26.09
N GLU A 194 10.45 11.66 -27.29
CA GLU A 194 11.21 11.40 -28.53
C GLU A 194 12.42 12.34 -28.67
N GLU A 195 12.21 13.64 -28.45
CA GLU A 195 13.27 14.66 -28.52
C GLU A 195 14.38 14.40 -27.50
N VAL A 196 14.02 14.12 -26.24
CA VAL A 196 14.98 13.85 -25.16
C VAL A 196 15.81 12.61 -25.49
N ILE A 197 15.17 11.53 -25.96
CA ILE A 197 15.87 10.30 -26.38
C ILE A 197 16.90 10.62 -27.46
N ASP A 198 16.54 11.40 -28.47
CA ASP A 198 17.44 11.75 -29.58
C ASP A 198 18.59 12.65 -29.12
N ILE A 199 18.29 13.74 -28.41
CA ILE A 199 19.29 14.77 -28.05
C ILE A 199 20.25 14.25 -26.98
N LEU A 200 19.76 13.47 -26.01
CA LEU A 200 20.59 12.89 -24.96
C LEU A 200 21.13 11.50 -25.33
N GLN A 201 20.80 10.99 -26.52
CA GLN A 201 21.23 9.68 -27.02
C GLN A 201 20.92 8.55 -26.02
N LEU A 202 19.72 8.57 -25.43
CA LEU A 202 19.30 7.54 -24.49
C LEU A 202 19.10 6.21 -25.22
N SER A 203 19.39 5.09 -24.56
CA SER A 203 19.31 3.74 -25.14
C SER A 203 17.88 3.20 -25.21
N TYR A 204 16.96 4.01 -25.72
CA TYR A 204 15.55 3.67 -25.90
C TYR A 204 15.14 3.73 -27.36
N ASN A 205 14.25 2.84 -27.78
CA ASN A 205 13.55 3.01 -29.04
C ASN A 205 12.40 4.01 -28.85
N LYS A 206 12.59 5.24 -29.33
CA LYS A 206 11.61 6.33 -29.14
C LYS A 206 10.20 6.02 -29.65
N LYS A 207 10.07 5.24 -30.74
CA LYS A 207 8.76 4.86 -31.31
C LYS A 207 8.06 3.78 -30.49
N THR A 208 8.82 2.97 -29.77
CA THR A 208 8.28 2.02 -28.79
C THR A 208 7.94 2.70 -27.47
N VAL A 209 8.76 3.65 -27.03
CA VAL A 209 8.54 4.36 -25.77
C VAL A 209 7.34 5.31 -25.85
N ALA A 210 7.29 6.10 -26.91
CA ALA A 210 6.32 7.16 -27.14
C ALA A 210 5.63 6.96 -28.51
N PRO A 211 4.84 5.89 -28.71
CA PRO A 211 4.16 5.66 -29.97
C PRO A 211 3.26 6.84 -30.33
N ALA A 212 3.29 7.27 -31.59
CA ALA A 212 2.43 8.35 -32.07
C ALA A 212 1.00 7.84 -32.32
N PHE A 213 0.02 8.63 -31.93
CA PHE A 213 -1.39 8.39 -32.23
C PHE A 213 -1.93 9.51 -33.12
N ALA A 214 -2.58 9.15 -34.23
CA ALA A 214 -3.17 10.14 -35.15
C ALA A 214 -4.38 10.85 -34.53
N ILE A 215 -5.11 10.17 -33.65
CA ILE A 215 -6.26 10.68 -32.90
C ILE A 215 -6.21 10.14 -31.47
N LYS A 216 -6.97 10.76 -30.56
CA LYS A 216 -7.09 10.27 -29.18
C LYS A 216 -7.53 8.80 -29.17
N PRO A 217 -6.73 7.87 -28.60
CA PRO A 217 -7.11 6.46 -28.54
C PRO A 217 -8.34 6.25 -27.63
N ASN A 218 -9.20 5.31 -28.02
CA ASN A 218 -10.36 4.87 -27.26
C ASN A 218 -10.55 3.34 -27.41
N PRO A 219 -10.34 2.54 -26.35
CA PRO A 219 -10.01 2.96 -24.98
C PRO A 219 -8.60 3.58 -24.86
N ILE A 220 -8.34 4.24 -23.73
CA ILE A 220 -6.98 4.67 -23.36
C ILE A 220 -6.10 3.41 -23.26
N PRO A 221 -4.90 3.38 -23.86
CA PRO A 221 -4.01 2.22 -23.76
C PRO A 221 -3.56 2.02 -22.32
N ASP A 222 -3.50 0.76 -21.88
CA ASP A 222 -3.08 0.34 -20.55
C ASP A 222 -1.59 -0.04 -20.48
N ASP A 223 -0.89 -0.10 -21.61
CA ASP A 223 0.45 -0.67 -21.75
C ASP A 223 1.51 0.28 -22.35
N LEU A 224 1.31 1.61 -22.23
CA LEU A 224 2.30 2.58 -22.69
C LEU A 224 3.61 2.45 -21.90
N LYS A 225 4.74 2.46 -22.61
CA LYS A 225 6.06 2.45 -21.98
C LYS A 225 6.35 3.71 -21.17
N LEU A 226 5.68 4.83 -21.45
CA LEU A 226 5.72 6.00 -20.58
C LEU A 226 5.04 5.77 -19.22
N TYR A 227 4.28 4.68 -19.00
CA TYR A 227 3.83 4.29 -17.65
C TYR A 227 4.92 3.59 -16.83
N ASP A 228 5.99 3.09 -17.46
CA ASP A 228 7.10 2.48 -16.72
C ASP A 228 7.87 3.55 -15.96
N GLY A 229 7.97 3.39 -14.64
CA GLY A 229 8.61 4.38 -13.76
C GLY A 229 10.07 4.63 -14.12
N ALA A 230 10.83 3.58 -14.41
CA ALA A 230 12.25 3.73 -14.77
C ALA A 230 12.42 4.50 -16.08
N THR A 231 11.67 4.14 -17.12
CA THR A 231 11.70 4.82 -18.42
C THR A 231 11.24 6.26 -18.32
N ASN A 232 10.10 6.52 -17.67
CA ASN A 232 9.52 7.85 -17.58
C ASN A 232 10.38 8.80 -16.74
N ILE A 233 10.88 8.34 -15.60
CA ILE A 233 11.71 9.16 -14.71
C ILE A 233 13.06 9.49 -15.35
N ASP A 234 13.69 8.54 -16.05
CA ASP A 234 14.94 8.81 -16.79
C ASP A 234 14.73 9.87 -17.88
N ILE A 235 13.66 9.76 -18.66
CA ILE A 235 13.35 10.70 -19.75
C ILE A 235 12.92 12.07 -19.20
N GLY A 236 12.00 12.12 -18.24
CA GLY A 236 11.54 13.37 -17.62
C GLY A 236 12.66 14.12 -16.89
N THR A 237 13.60 13.39 -16.26
CA THR A 237 14.81 14.00 -15.69
C THR A 237 15.72 14.56 -16.80
N GLY A 238 15.84 13.85 -17.92
CA GLY A 238 16.50 14.34 -19.12
C GLY A 238 15.87 15.62 -19.69
N GLU A 239 14.54 15.75 -19.64
CA GLU A 239 13.83 16.98 -20.02
C GLU A 239 14.21 18.16 -19.13
N ILE A 240 14.25 17.98 -17.80
CA ILE A 240 14.73 19.02 -16.87
C ILE A 240 16.14 19.50 -17.26
N LYS A 241 17.04 18.57 -17.59
CA LYS A 241 18.40 18.88 -18.04
C LYS A 241 18.42 19.70 -19.33
N LEU A 242 17.63 19.32 -20.33
CA LEU A 242 17.55 20.07 -21.60
C LEU A 242 16.93 21.45 -21.40
N ASN A 243 15.89 21.56 -20.59
CA ASN A 243 15.24 22.84 -20.28
C ASN A 243 16.20 23.79 -19.55
N ASN A 244 17.00 23.29 -18.60
CA ASN A 244 18.05 24.10 -17.97
C ASN A 244 19.09 24.58 -19.00
N LYS A 245 19.50 23.72 -19.94
CA LYS A 245 20.45 24.11 -21.01
C LYS A 245 19.85 25.17 -21.95
N ARG A 246 18.57 25.06 -22.30
CA ARG A 246 17.88 25.95 -23.25
C ARG A 246 17.50 27.30 -22.65
N HIS A 247 17.11 27.30 -21.38
CA HIS A 247 16.48 28.45 -20.73
C HIS A 247 17.24 28.98 -19.51
N SER A 248 18.38 28.37 -19.18
CA SER A 248 19.24 28.79 -18.07
C SER A 248 18.49 28.91 -16.76
N THR A 249 17.65 27.91 -16.44
CA THR A 249 16.86 27.90 -15.20
C THR A 249 17.75 27.87 -13.95
N GLY A 250 19.02 27.48 -14.07
CA GLY A 250 19.96 27.40 -12.95
C GLY A 250 19.56 26.36 -11.91
N PHE A 251 18.67 25.44 -12.27
CA PHE A 251 17.98 24.54 -11.34
C PHE A 251 17.21 25.26 -10.22
N ASP A 252 16.82 26.51 -10.45
CA ASP A 252 15.82 27.19 -9.62
C ASP A 252 14.49 26.42 -9.69
N PRO A 253 13.92 25.98 -8.55
CA PRO A 253 12.72 25.14 -8.56
C PRO A 253 11.52 25.77 -9.29
N ILE A 254 11.33 27.09 -9.16
CA ILE A 254 10.21 27.81 -9.77
C ILE A 254 10.42 27.95 -11.27
N LEU A 255 11.64 28.28 -11.71
CA LEU A 255 11.96 28.36 -13.13
C LEU A 255 11.93 26.99 -13.80
N VAL A 256 12.39 25.94 -13.11
CA VAL A 256 12.29 24.56 -13.59
C VAL A 256 10.83 24.14 -13.74
N ALA A 257 9.99 24.37 -12.73
CA ALA A 257 8.56 24.04 -12.79
C ALA A 257 7.84 24.80 -13.91
N ALA A 258 8.09 26.11 -14.06
CA ALA A 258 7.52 26.91 -15.13
C ALA A 258 7.92 26.38 -16.52
N CYS A 259 9.21 26.08 -16.69
CA CYS A 259 9.73 25.61 -17.96
C CYS A 259 9.27 24.19 -18.30
N TYR A 260 9.13 23.30 -17.31
CA TYR A 260 8.63 21.94 -17.50
C TYR A 260 7.15 21.97 -17.91
N ASN A 261 6.34 22.79 -17.24
CA ASN A 261 4.91 22.90 -17.53
C ASN A 261 4.58 23.58 -18.87
N ALA A 262 5.35 24.61 -19.23
CA ALA A 262 5.03 25.49 -20.37
C ALA A 262 6.04 25.40 -21.53
N GLY A 263 7.04 24.53 -21.42
CA GLY A 263 8.12 24.33 -22.39
C GLY A 263 9.13 25.48 -22.52
N SER A 264 8.95 26.58 -21.79
CA SER A 264 9.82 27.77 -21.83
C SER A 264 9.47 28.75 -20.70
N LEU A 265 10.40 29.66 -20.38
CA LEU A 265 10.13 30.79 -19.49
C LEU A 265 9.48 31.94 -20.28
N ARG A 266 8.22 32.24 -19.98
CA ARG A 266 7.47 33.31 -20.64
C ARG A 266 6.80 34.20 -19.60
N GLU A 267 6.76 35.50 -19.87
CA GLU A 267 6.13 36.48 -19.00
C GLU A 267 4.59 36.42 -19.11
N THR A 268 3.92 36.63 -17.99
CA THR A 268 2.46 36.84 -17.91
C THR A 268 2.15 37.70 -16.70
N ASN A 269 0.93 38.21 -16.60
CA ASN A 269 0.39 38.84 -15.38
C ASN A 269 -0.79 38.04 -14.78
N ALA A 270 -1.01 36.81 -15.25
CA ALA A 270 -2.12 35.96 -14.83
C ALA A 270 -1.92 35.32 -13.44
N ASN A 271 -0.73 35.39 -12.87
CA ASN A 271 -0.41 34.86 -11.55
C ASN A 271 0.70 35.70 -10.87
N PRO A 272 0.88 35.57 -9.54
CA PRO A 272 1.84 36.39 -8.80
C PRO A 272 3.30 36.21 -9.23
N TRP A 273 3.67 35.09 -9.86
CA TRP A 273 5.05 34.79 -10.25
C TRP A 273 5.49 35.49 -11.54
N ASN A 274 4.55 36.12 -12.25
CA ASN A 274 4.72 36.65 -13.61
C ASN A 274 5.29 35.64 -14.64
N LEU A 275 5.10 34.34 -14.39
CA LEU A 275 5.56 33.25 -15.25
C LEU A 275 4.37 32.51 -15.85
N PHE A 276 4.34 32.34 -17.17
CA PHE A 276 3.27 31.63 -17.85
C PHE A 276 3.31 30.14 -17.49
N THR A 277 2.24 29.67 -16.85
CA THR A 277 1.97 28.27 -16.55
C THR A 277 0.47 28.00 -16.65
N PHE A 278 0.09 26.73 -16.68
CA PHE A 278 -1.29 26.30 -16.62
C PHE A 278 -1.72 26.04 -15.18
N GLY A 279 -2.77 26.73 -14.72
CA GLY A 279 -3.34 26.55 -13.38
C GLY A 279 -2.47 27.10 -12.25
N ASP A 280 -2.51 26.45 -11.09
CA ASP A 280 -1.78 26.81 -9.87
C ASP A 280 -0.39 26.15 -9.76
N HIS A 281 0.17 25.72 -10.89
CA HIS A 281 1.33 24.84 -10.97
C HIS A 281 2.50 25.28 -10.08
N LEU A 282 2.87 26.56 -10.13
CA LEU A 282 4.02 27.09 -9.40
C LEU A 282 3.82 27.14 -7.88
N ASN A 283 2.60 27.38 -7.41
CA ASN A 283 2.30 27.34 -5.97
C ASN A 283 2.46 25.91 -5.44
N ARG A 284 1.92 24.93 -6.17
CA ARG A 284 2.07 23.50 -5.81
C ARG A 284 3.53 23.07 -5.87
N SER A 285 4.28 23.46 -6.90
CA SER A 285 5.70 23.13 -7.00
C SER A 285 6.52 23.73 -5.85
N ALA A 286 6.22 24.97 -5.42
CA ALA A 286 6.89 25.60 -4.28
C ALA A 286 6.66 24.84 -2.97
N GLU A 287 5.48 24.25 -2.77
CA GLU A 287 5.19 23.40 -1.62
C GLU A 287 5.86 22.02 -1.73
N TRP A 288 5.78 21.39 -2.91
CA TRP A 288 6.33 20.05 -3.13
C TRP A 288 7.84 20.00 -3.08
N ILE A 289 8.54 21.06 -3.50
CA ILE A 289 9.99 21.12 -3.38
C ILE A 289 10.42 21.17 -1.91
N GLY A 290 9.72 21.92 -1.05
CA GLY A 290 10.04 21.94 0.39
C GLY A 290 9.81 20.58 1.06
N ASP A 291 8.77 19.85 0.67
CA ASP A 291 8.54 18.48 1.14
C ASP A 291 9.62 17.50 0.64
N ALA A 292 10.03 17.62 -0.62
CA ALA A 292 11.10 16.81 -1.19
C ALA A 292 12.44 17.09 -0.48
N CYS A 293 12.80 18.37 -0.29
CA CYS A 293 13.96 18.80 0.46
C CYS A 293 13.98 18.22 1.89
N PHE A 294 12.87 18.34 2.60
CA PHE A 294 12.73 17.83 3.97
C PHE A 294 13.03 16.32 4.05
N LEU A 295 12.47 15.51 3.13
CA LEU A 295 12.66 14.06 3.13
C LEU A 295 14.07 13.66 2.67
N LEU A 296 14.57 14.26 1.59
CA LEU A 296 15.88 13.92 1.02
C LEU A 296 17.03 14.36 1.92
N LYS A 297 16.89 15.47 2.66
CA LYS A 297 17.85 15.87 3.70
C LYS A 297 17.98 14.80 4.79
N LYS A 298 16.86 14.20 5.23
CA LYS A 298 16.84 13.08 6.17
C LYS A 298 17.56 11.86 5.61
N LEU A 299 17.28 11.49 4.35
CA LEU A 299 17.92 10.37 3.67
C LEU A 299 19.43 10.56 3.49
N ARG A 300 19.88 11.76 3.12
CA ARG A 300 21.31 12.11 3.00
C ARG A 300 22.05 12.04 4.33
N GLY A 301 21.39 12.35 5.44
CA GLY A 301 21.93 12.20 6.79
C GLY A 301 22.02 10.74 7.27
N GLY A 302 21.69 9.76 6.42
CA GLY A 302 21.62 8.35 6.82
C GLY A 302 20.37 8.00 7.63
N GLY A 303 19.41 8.92 7.75
CA GLY A 303 18.10 8.65 8.31
C GLY A 303 17.23 7.81 7.35
N MET A 304 16.22 7.14 7.89
CA MET A 304 15.18 6.47 7.09
C MET A 304 13.96 7.37 6.96
N LEU A 305 13.17 7.20 5.89
CA LEU A 305 11.84 7.80 5.85
C LEU A 305 11.00 7.26 7.02
N ASP A 306 10.12 8.10 7.55
CA ASP A 306 9.20 7.67 8.59
C ASP A 306 8.24 6.60 8.02
N PRO A 307 8.19 5.38 8.59
CA PRO A 307 7.32 4.30 8.12
C PRO A 307 5.83 4.65 8.11
N GLU A 308 5.37 5.58 8.96
CA GLU A 308 3.98 6.06 8.96
C GLU A 308 3.69 7.00 7.79
N VAL A 309 4.71 7.73 7.32
CA VAL A 309 4.64 8.66 6.19
C VAL A 309 4.88 7.94 4.85
N ALA A 310 5.66 6.85 4.87
CA ALA A 310 6.07 6.07 3.70
C ALA A 310 5.16 4.88 3.36
N ARG A 311 3.98 4.69 4.00
CA ARG A 311 3.14 3.50 3.77
C ARG A 311 2.71 3.32 2.31
N SER A 312 3.49 2.57 1.54
CA SER A 312 2.99 1.55 0.65
C SER A 312 3.65 0.20 1.02
N ASN A 313 2.89 -0.60 1.77
CA ASN A 313 3.17 -1.96 2.25
C ASN A 313 4.32 -2.16 3.26
N PRO A 314 4.03 -2.71 4.46
CA PRO A 314 5.08 -3.37 5.25
C PRO A 314 5.69 -4.51 4.41
N GLN A 315 7.02 -4.64 4.44
CA GLN A 315 7.70 -5.75 3.77
C GLN A 315 7.14 -7.08 4.31
N ASN A 316 6.72 -7.94 3.38
CA ASN A 316 6.03 -9.19 3.66
C ASN A 316 6.85 -10.14 4.54
N VAL A 317 6.20 -10.61 5.60
CA VAL A 317 6.08 -12.01 6.05
C VAL A 317 7.26 -12.92 5.70
N VAL A 318 8.16 -13.12 6.66
CA VAL A 318 9.10 -14.25 6.65
C VAL A 318 8.43 -15.44 7.33
N ASN A 319 7.60 -16.20 6.59
CA ASN A 319 7.44 -17.66 6.77
C ASN A 319 6.55 -18.28 5.66
N ASP A 320 7.13 -19.00 4.69
CA ASP A 320 6.35 -19.68 3.63
C ASP A 320 5.65 -20.97 4.10
N SER A 321 5.89 -21.43 5.33
CA SER A 321 5.46 -22.76 5.80
C SER A 321 4.22 -22.78 6.70
N ASP A 322 3.89 -21.68 7.39
CA ASP A 322 2.74 -21.60 8.29
C ASP A 322 2.07 -20.23 8.14
N PRO A 323 0.94 -20.12 7.40
CA PRO A 323 0.28 -18.84 7.19
C PRO A 323 -0.24 -18.24 8.50
N ASP A 324 -0.37 -19.02 9.58
CA ASP A 324 -0.83 -18.52 10.87
C ASP A 324 0.34 -18.00 11.74
N LYS A 325 1.59 -18.11 11.26
CA LYS A 325 2.80 -17.62 11.96
C LYS A 325 3.69 -16.82 11.03
N PHE A 326 3.78 -15.52 11.28
CA PHE A 326 4.63 -14.64 10.48
C PHE A 326 5.40 -13.65 11.33
N GLN A 327 6.40 -13.03 10.71
CA GLN A 327 7.20 -11.98 11.30
C GLN A 327 7.08 -10.70 10.47
N VAL A 328 6.89 -9.57 11.16
CA VAL A 328 7.09 -8.23 10.61
C VAL A 328 8.45 -7.74 11.11
N THR A 329 9.34 -7.29 10.23
CA THR A 329 10.73 -6.90 10.59
C THR A 329 10.99 -5.42 10.26
N GLY A 330 12.13 -4.90 10.73
CA GLY A 330 12.60 -3.56 10.36
C GLY A 330 11.83 -2.41 11.02
N LEU A 331 11.14 -2.68 12.13
CA LEU A 331 10.30 -1.70 12.81
C LEU A 331 11.10 -0.86 13.80
N LEU A 332 10.71 0.39 13.99
CA LEU A 332 11.12 1.17 15.16
C LEU A 332 10.41 0.64 16.41
N SER A 333 10.88 1.06 17.59
CA SER A 333 10.30 0.60 18.86
C SER A 333 8.80 0.86 18.93
N ASP A 334 8.37 2.09 18.69
CA ASP A 334 6.98 2.49 18.88
C ASP A 334 6.06 1.86 17.81
N ASP A 335 6.57 1.71 16.58
CA ASP A 335 5.87 0.97 15.51
C ASP A 335 5.67 -0.50 15.87
N ALA A 336 6.70 -1.15 16.43
CA ALA A 336 6.58 -2.53 16.89
C ALA A 336 5.59 -2.67 18.06
N ASP A 337 5.46 -1.66 18.93
CA ASP A 337 4.45 -1.66 19.99
C ASP A 337 3.03 -1.51 19.41
N ALA A 338 2.85 -0.65 18.39
CA ALA A 338 1.59 -0.49 17.69
C ALA A 338 1.17 -1.76 16.93
N GLU A 339 2.10 -2.41 16.22
CA GLU A 339 1.85 -3.69 15.54
C GLU A 339 1.51 -4.79 16.54
N VAL A 340 2.22 -4.89 17.67
CA VAL A 340 1.89 -5.83 18.74
C VAL A 340 0.48 -5.59 19.27
N ALA A 341 0.10 -4.34 19.53
CA ALA A 341 -1.24 -4.00 19.99
C ALA A 341 -2.30 -4.38 18.95
N TYR A 342 -2.08 -4.06 17.68
CA TYR A 342 -2.97 -4.39 16.58
C TYR A 342 -3.22 -5.90 16.45
N PHE A 343 -2.16 -6.72 16.47
CA PHE A 343 -2.30 -8.16 16.34
C PHE A 343 -2.89 -8.83 17.59
N ARG A 344 -2.59 -8.31 18.78
CA ARG A 344 -3.26 -8.78 20.02
C ARG A 344 -4.75 -8.45 20.01
N ASP A 345 -5.13 -7.28 19.52
CA ASP A 345 -6.53 -6.89 19.32
C ASP A 345 -7.23 -7.80 18.31
N ALA A 346 -6.50 -8.38 17.35
CA ALA A 346 -6.99 -9.38 16.42
C ALA A 346 -7.08 -10.80 17.01
N GLY A 347 -6.64 -11.01 18.25
CA GLY A 347 -6.62 -12.30 18.93
C GLY A 347 -5.37 -13.15 18.65
N ALA A 348 -4.30 -12.56 18.11
CA ALA A 348 -3.02 -13.23 17.95
C ALA A 348 -2.16 -13.15 19.20
N GLU A 349 -1.26 -14.12 19.37
CA GLU A 349 -0.07 -13.95 20.17
C GLU A 349 0.94 -13.11 19.37
N ALA A 350 1.24 -11.91 19.86
CA ALA A 350 2.22 -11.03 19.23
C ALA A 350 3.33 -10.65 20.22
N GLN A 351 4.58 -10.79 19.77
CA GLN A 351 5.79 -10.52 20.55
C GLN A 351 6.75 -9.62 19.77
N LYS A 352 7.11 -8.49 20.38
CA LYS A 352 8.19 -7.61 19.92
C LYS A 352 9.55 -8.16 20.34
N ILE A 353 10.50 -8.19 19.40
CA ILE A 353 11.88 -8.67 19.57
C ILE A 353 12.82 -7.61 19.03
N LYS A 354 13.81 -7.20 19.83
CA LYS A 354 14.88 -6.30 19.36
C LYS A 354 15.87 -7.08 18.50
N THR A 355 16.19 -6.56 17.32
CA THR A 355 17.15 -7.16 16.39
C THR A 355 18.57 -6.60 16.59
N PRO A 356 19.64 -7.33 16.18
CA PRO A 356 21.03 -6.90 16.40
C PRO A 356 21.42 -5.58 15.72
N ASP A 357 20.71 -5.22 14.65
CA ASP A 357 20.85 -3.96 13.90
C ASP A 357 20.18 -2.75 14.57
N GLY A 358 19.57 -2.94 15.75
CA GLY A 358 18.94 -1.87 16.52
C GLY A 358 17.46 -1.65 16.23
N PHE A 359 16.88 -2.37 15.27
CA PHE A 359 15.44 -2.37 14.97
C PHE A 359 14.67 -3.37 15.85
N PHE A 360 13.40 -3.55 15.52
CA PHE A 360 12.52 -4.52 16.13
C PHE A 360 11.81 -5.36 15.07
N SER A 361 11.49 -6.59 15.45
CA SER A 361 10.58 -7.46 14.73
C SER A 361 9.40 -7.82 15.61
N VAL A 362 8.23 -7.99 15.01
CA VAL A 362 7.03 -8.52 15.68
C VAL A 362 6.77 -9.92 15.14
N LEU A 363 6.93 -10.92 16.01
CA LEU A 363 6.47 -12.28 15.74
C LEU A 363 4.98 -12.35 16.06
N VAL A 364 4.21 -12.83 15.10
CA VAL A 364 2.75 -12.97 15.20
C VAL A 364 2.41 -14.45 15.01
N SER A 365 1.67 -15.02 15.94
CA SER A 365 1.08 -16.34 15.84
C SER A 365 -0.41 -16.23 16.11
N PHE A 366 -1.22 -16.55 15.12
CA PHE A 366 -2.65 -16.75 15.35
C PHE A 366 -2.87 -18.15 15.96
N PRO A 367 -3.83 -18.29 16.89
CA PRO A 367 -4.24 -19.62 17.33
C PRO A 367 -4.71 -20.38 16.09
N LYS A 368 -4.16 -21.59 15.91
CA LYS A 368 -4.48 -22.44 14.77
C LYS A 368 -5.99 -22.60 14.69
N ASP A 369 -6.57 -22.27 13.54
CA ASP A 369 -8.00 -22.38 13.29
C ASP A 369 -8.42 -23.84 13.47
N LEU A 370 -8.93 -24.17 14.66
CA LEU A 370 -9.66 -25.40 14.85
C LEU A 370 -10.99 -25.13 14.15
N THR A 371 -11.16 -25.73 12.98
CA THR A 371 -12.41 -25.81 12.19
C THR A 371 -13.59 -26.41 12.97
N GLU A 372 -13.47 -26.55 14.28
CA GLU A 372 -14.54 -26.89 15.17
C GLU A 372 -15.52 -25.73 15.22
N PRO A 373 -16.82 -26.00 14.96
CA PRO A 373 -17.88 -25.03 15.18
C PRO A 373 -17.72 -24.38 16.55
N PRO A 374 -18.03 -23.08 16.69
CA PRO A 374 -17.97 -22.43 17.99
C PRO A 374 -18.76 -23.26 19.01
N ALA A 375 -18.15 -23.53 20.17
CA ALA A 375 -18.82 -24.26 21.24
C ALA A 375 -20.16 -23.58 21.57
N ARG A 376 -21.16 -24.39 21.95
CA ARG A 376 -22.51 -23.93 22.29
C ARG A 376 -22.41 -22.70 23.19
N GLN A 377 -23.04 -21.60 22.76
CA GLN A 377 -22.84 -20.29 23.36
C GLN A 377 -23.16 -20.24 24.86
N GLU A 378 -22.38 -19.43 25.58
CA GLU A 378 -22.77 -18.82 26.85
C GLU A 378 -24.12 -18.11 26.69
N ALA A 379 -24.88 -17.98 27.79
CA ALA A 379 -26.22 -17.41 27.76
C ALA A 379 -26.21 -16.01 27.11
N LEU A 380 -26.82 -15.91 25.92
CA LEU A 380 -27.08 -14.64 25.27
C LEU A 380 -27.93 -13.75 26.20
N PRO A 381 -27.84 -12.41 26.06
CA PRO A 381 -28.72 -11.53 26.81
C PRO A 381 -30.17 -11.99 26.60
N PRO A 382 -30.99 -12.06 27.65
CA PRO A 382 -32.39 -12.46 27.51
C PRO A 382 -33.11 -11.37 26.72
N VAL A 383 -33.22 -11.57 25.41
CA VAL A 383 -34.03 -10.72 24.54
C VAL A 383 -35.07 -11.60 23.89
N THR A 384 -36.33 -11.34 24.22
CA THR A 384 -37.47 -12.09 23.71
C THR A 384 -38.00 -11.40 22.47
N PHE A 385 -37.54 -11.85 21.30
CA PHE A 385 -38.26 -11.62 20.06
C PHE A 385 -39.14 -12.82 19.75
N ALA A 386 -40.28 -12.59 19.11
CA ALA A 386 -41.08 -13.67 18.57
C ALA A 386 -40.26 -14.44 17.54
N ASP A 387 -40.24 -15.76 17.66
CA ASP A 387 -39.67 -16.63 16.63
C ASP A 387 -40.43 -16.37 15.30
N PRO A 388 -39.77 -16.42 14.14
CA PRO A 388 -40.41 -16.21 12.84
C PRO A 388 -41.23 -17.46 12.43
N THR A 389 -42.25 -17.82 13.21
CA THR A 389 -42.99 -19.09 13.11
C THR A 389 -43.68 -19.32 11.77
N ASP A 390 -43.94 -18.25 11.01
CA ASP A 390 -44.64 -18.30 9.72
C ASP A 390 -43.67 -18.31 8.52
N THR A 391 -42.36 -18.39 8.76
CA THR A 391 -41.35 -18.40 7.70
C THR A 391 -41.04 -19.82 7.22
N LYS A 392 -40.98 -19.99 5.90
CA LYS A 392 -40.55 -21.23 5.23
C LYS A 392 -39.09 -21.14 4.80
N GLY A 393 -38.40 -22.28 4.78
CA GLY A 393 -37.01 -22.36 4.38
C GLY A 393 -36.04 -21.84 5.44
N TYR A 394 -34.83 -21.49 4.99
CA TYR A 394 -33.75 -21.03 5.86
C TYR A 394 -33.87 -19.53 6.12
N VAL A 395 -33.91 -19.13 7.40
CA VAL A 395 -33.99 -17.72 7.81
C VAL A 395 -32.93 -17.40 8.85
N LEU A 396 -32.08 -16.42 8.56
CA LEU A 396 -31.20 -15.80 9.55
C LEU A 396 -31.88 -14.55 10.10
N CYS A 397 -32.29 -14.57 11.36
CA CYS A 397 -32.82 -13.37 12.02
C CYS A 397 -31.70 -12.60 12.69
N ILE A 398 -31.74 -11.27 12.58
CA ILE A 398 -30.91 -10.32 13.31
C ILE A 398 -31.83 -9.35 14.04
N ASP A 399 -31.60 -9.25 15.34
CA ASP A 399 -32.28 -8.34 16.23
C ASP A 399 -31.32 -7.31 16.77
N ARG A 400 -31.47 -6.04 16.40
CA ARG A 400 -30.61 -4.96 16.91
C ARG A 400 -31.05 -4.58 18.30
N ILE A 401 -30.15 -4.70 19.26
CA ILE A 401 -30.47 -4.54 20.68
C ILE A 401 -29.88 -3.28 21.30
N ARG A 402 -28.83 -2.70 20.70
CA ARG A 402 -28.25 -1.43 21.16
C ARG A 402 -27.34 -0.79 20.12
N THR A 403 -27.05 0.49 20.32
CA THR A 403 -25.95 1.20 19.67
C THR A 403 -24.95 1.62 20.74
N GLU A 404 -23.66 1.43 20.48
CA GLU A 404 -22.60 1.71 21.45
C GLU A 404 -21.43 2.44 20.79
N GLN A 405 -20.81 3.35 21.55
CA GLN A 405 -19.70 4.21 21.12
C GLN A 405 -18.49 3.97 22.03
N ARG A 406 -17.35 3.59 21.45
CA ARG A 406 -16.08 3.52 22.19
C ARG A 406 -15.45 4.90 22.27
N LYS A 407 -14.97 5.27 23.46
CA LYS A 407 -14.19 6.52 23.66
C LYS A 407 -12.99 6.53 22.71
N GLY A 408 -12.81 7.62 21.97
CA GLY A 408 -11.73 7.79 20.99
C GLY A 408 -12.02 7.22 19.61
N MET A 409 -13.09 6.44 19.42
CA MET A 409 -13.52 6.02 18.08
C MET A 409 -14.41 7.09 17.47
N GLY A 410 -14.17 7.44 16.19
CA GLY A 410 -14.95 8.47 15.47
C GLY A 410 -16.31 7.99 14.95
N TYR A 411 -16.78 6.82 15.35
CA TYR A 411 -18.05 6.23 14.88
C TYR A 411 -18.59 5.24 15.91
N ALA A 412 -19.91 5.04 15.91
CA ALA A 412 -20.59 4.05 16.74
C ALA A 412 -20.76 2.72 16.00
N ARG A 413 -21.00 1.64 16.75
CA ARG A 413 -21.46 0.35 16.20
C ARG A 413 -22.84 -0.01 16.73
N THR A 414 -23.65 -0.64 15.91
CA THR A 414 -24.90 -1.27 16.33
C THR A 414 -24.60 -2.73 16.65
N VAL A 415 -25.07 -3.18 17.81
CA VAL A 415 -24.93 -4.56 18.27
C VAL A 415 -26.31 -5.21 18.24
N GLY A 416 -26.37 -6.39 17.63
CA GLY A 416 -27.55 -7.23 17.58
C GLY A 416 -27.27 -8.66 18.04
N ILE A 417 -28.33 -9.44 18.14
CA ILE A 417 -28.31 -10.89 18.31
C ILE A 417 -28.75 -11.51 17.00
N TYR A 418 -28.12 -12.61 16.59
CA TYR A 418 -28.57 -13.40 15.45
C TYR A 418 -28.95 -14.82 15.86
N GLN A 419 -29.92 -15.39 15.14
CA GLN A 419 -30.38 -16.77 15.27
C GLN A 419 -30.85 -17.27 13.92
N ALA A 420 -30.38 -18.44 13.49
CA ALA A 420 -30.90 -19.09 12.29
C ALA A 420 -32.07 -20.04 12.60
N TYR A 421 -32.94 -20.19 11.61
CA TYR A 421 -34.13 -21.03 11.63
C TYR A 421 -34.25 -21.81 10.33
N ILE A 422 -34.85 -22.99 10.39
CA ILE A 422 -35.34 -23.73 9.23
C ILE A 422 -36.81 -24.10 9.46
N ASP A 423 -37.69 -23.65 8.58
CA ASP A 423 -39.14 -23.85 8.69
C ASP A 423 -39.69 -23.49 10.08
N GLY A 424 -39.30 -22.31 10.58
CA GLY A 424 -39.69 -21.78 11.89
C GLY A 424 -39.00 -22.42 13.10
N LYS A 425 -38.17 -23.45 12.93
CA LYS A 425 -37.44 -24.13 14.03
C LYS A 425 -36.02 -23.58 14.18
N LYS A 426 -35.62 -23.26 15.41
CA LYS A 426 -34.26 -22.79 15.72
C LYS A 426 -33.22 -23.83 15.33
N ILE A 427 -32.09 -23.32 14.82
CA ILE A 427 -30.84 -24.05 14.63
C ILE A 427 -29.90 -23.62 15.78
N PRO A 428 -29.86 -24.33 16.92
CA PRO A 428 -29.25 -23.83 18.14
C PRO A 428 -27.76 -23.43 17.99
N GLU A 429 -27.04 -24.15 17.14
CA GLU A 429 -25.62 -23.94 16.86
C GLU A 429 -25.33 -22.69 16.02
N ILE A 430 -26.32 -22.15 15.30
CA ILE A 430 -26.18 -20.94 14.49
C ILE A 430 -26.88 -19.78 15.21
N SER A 431 -26.24 -19.33 16.29
CA SER A 431 -26.69 -18.22 17.12
C SER A 431 -25.52 -17.37 17.61
N GLY A 432 -25.75 -16.08 17.86
CA GLY A 432 -24.76 -15.22 18.49
C GLY A 432 -25.01 -13.73 18.43
N MET A 433 -23.93 -12.94 18.49
CA MET A 433 -24.03 -11.49 18.31
C MET A 433 -23.58 -11.07 16.92
N VAL A 434 -24.09 -9.93 16.47
CA VAL A 434 -23.70 -9.31 15.21
C VAL A 434 -23.38 -7.85 15.45
N CYS A 435 -22.32 -7.36 14.84
CA CYS A 435 -21.98 -5.95 14.82
C CYS A 435 -22.14 -5.39 13.42
N GLU A 436 -22.61 -4.16 13.32
CA GLU A 436 -22.62 -3.39 12.07
C GLU A 436 -22.25 -1.94 12.33
N ARG A 437 -21.56 -1.35 11.36
CA ARG A 437 -21.16 0.05 11.41
C ARG A 437 -22.16 0.87 10.64
N GLN A 438 -22.42 2.08 11.12
CA GLN A 438 -22.94 3.14 10.26
C GLN A 438 -22.09 3.25 8.98
N GLY A 439 -22.76 3.44 7.86
CA GLY A 439 -22.22 3.33 6.52
C GLY A 439 -23.38 3.38 5.54
N PRO A 440 -23.16 3.43 4.21
CA PRO A 440 -24.24 3.43 3.23
C PRO A 440 -24.93 2.06 3.17
N GLY A 441 -25.70 1.72 4.20
CA GLY A 441 -26.49 0.51 4.32
C GLY A 441 -27.90 0.71 3.78
N ASP A 442 -28.49 1.90 3.97
CA ASP A 442 -29.64 2.35 3.19
C ASP A 442 -29.14 3.00 1.90
N ASN A 443 -29.44 2.35 0.78
CA ASN A 443 -28.97 2.74 -0.55
C ASN A 443 -29.80 3.87 -1.16
N THR A 444 -30.22 4.81 -0.34
CA THR A 444 -30.76 6.07 -0.81
C THR A 444 -29.64 7.10 -0.78
N LYS A 445 -29.74 8.16 -1.60
CA LYS A 445 -28.79 9.30 -1.50
C LYS A 445 -28.73 9.84 -0.07
N VAL A 446 -29.88 9.82 0.61
CA VAL A 446 -30.02 10.18 2.03
C VAL A 446 -29.21 9.23 2.91
N GLY A 447 -29.41 7.92 2.77
CA GLY A 447 -28.70 6.92 3.57
C GLY A 447 -27.18 6.90 3.37
N GLN A 448 -26.70 7.25 2.17
CA GLN A 448 -25.26 7.46 1.94
C GLN A 448 -24.75 8.72 2.62
N ASN A 449 -25.46 9.85 2.47
CA ASN A 449 -25.09 11.13 3.08
C ASN A 449 -25.16 11.10 4.61
N GLU A 450 -26.07 10.31 5.17
CA GLU A 450 -26.35 10.21 6.60
C GLU A 450 -25.73 8.96 7.23
N HIS A 451 -24.94 8.18 6.50
CA HIS A 451 -24.30 6.95 6.97
C HIS A 451 -25.30 5.95 7.60
N GLN A 452 -26.50 5.84 7.04
CA GLN A 452 -27.57 4.98 7.57
C GLN A 452 -27.30 3.50 7.28
N ARG A 453 -27.39 2.65 8.31
CA ARG A 453 -27.33 1.19 8.21
C ARG A 453 -28.47 0.60 7.35
N LEU A 454 -28.41 -0.70 7.06
CA LEU A 454 -29.52 -1.42 6.40
C LEU A 454 -30.83 -1.17 7.17
N LYS A 455 -31.95 -0.99 6.48
CA LYS A 455 -33.24 -0.85 7.17
C LYS A 455 -33.67 -2.20 7.78
N ALA A 456 -34.49 -2.16 8.83
CA ALA A 456 -35.21 -3.37 9.22
C ALA A 456 -36.07 -3.87 8.05
N GLY A 457 -36.12 -5.17 7.87
CA GLY A 457 -36.78 -5.80 6.73
C GLY A 457 -36.21 -7.18 6.39
N ALA A 458 -36.79 -7.78 5.35
CA ALA A 458 -36.35 -9.05 4.81
C ALA A 458 -35.48 -8.83 3.56
N TYR A 459 -34.37 -9.57 3.49
CA TYR A 459 -33.38 -9.51 2.41
C TYR A 459 -33.02 -10.91 1.95
N ARG A 460 -32.61 -11.07 0.70
CA ARG A 460 -32.14 -12.36 0.18
C ARG A 460 -30.64 -12.55 0.43
N LEU A 461 -30.23 -13.78 0.72
CA LEU A 461 -28.83 -14.16 0.83
C LEU A 461 -28.32 -14.84 -0.43
N PHE A 462 -27.15 -14.42 -0.89
CA PHE A 462 -26.48 -14.95 -2.07
C PHE A 462 -25.08 -15.48 -1.71
N THR A 463 -24.64 -16.50 -2.42
CA THR A 463 -23.21 -16.83 -2.50
C THR A 463 -22.47 -15.68 -3.18
N HIS A 464 -21.15 -15.57 -3.01
CA HIS A 464 -20.39 -14.40 -3.46
C HIS A 464 -18.99 -14.74 -3.93
N ALA A 465 -18.54 -14.13 -5.02
CA ALA A 465 -17.14 -14.07 -5.45
C ALA A 465 -16.87 -12.71 -6.08
N GLY A 466 -16.90 -11.67 -5.25
CA GLY A 466 -16.78 -10.28 -5.70
C GLY A 466 -15.56 -10.02 -6.57
N ALA A 467 -15.62 -8.98 -7.39
CA ALA A 467 -14.58 -8.63 -8.36
C ALA A 467 -13.17 -8.49 -7.74
N SER A 468 -13.08 -8.08 -6.46
CA SER A 468 -11.80 -7.91 -5.78
C SER A 468 -11.17 -9.22 -5.27
N GLN A 469 -11.85 -10.37 -5.41
CA GLN A 469 -11.44 -11.68 -4.85
C GLN A 469 -11.16 -11.68 -3.34
N LYS A 470 -11.56 -10.62 -2.62
CA LYS A 470 -11.29 -10.45 -1.19
C LYS A 470 -12.20 -11.31 -0.31
N TYR A 471 -13.39 -11.62 -0.82
CA TYR A 471 -14.44 -12.35 -0.12
C TYR A 471 -15.05 -13.40 -1.03
N ARG A 472 -15.26 -14.61 -0.53
CA ARG A 472 -15.88 -15.71 -1.26
C ARG A 472 -16.79 -16.56 -0.38
N THR A 473 -17.81 -17.18 -0.96
CA THR A 473 -18.61 -18.21 -0.26
C THR A 473 -18.00 -19.58 -0.46
N HIS A 474 -17.55 -19.89 -1.68
CA HIS A 474 -16.80 -21.10 -1.98
C HIS A 474 -15.30 -20.82 -2.10
N ASN A 475 -14.48 -21.82 -1.81
CA ASN A 475 -13.02 -21.74 -1.95
C ASN A 475 -12.41 -20.52 -1.23
N TYR A 476 -12.95 -20.16 -0.06
CA TYR A 476 -12.33 -19.17 0.80
C TYR A 476 -11.01 -19.71 1.38
N THR A 477 -10.11 -18.80 1.74
CA THR A 477 -8.81 -19.16 2.31
C THR A 477 -8.95 -19.92 3.62
N LYS A 478 -8.11 -20.95 3.81
CA LYS A 478 -7.99 -21.67 5.08
C LYS A 478 -7.19 -20.89 6.13
N SER A 479 -6.50 -19.82 5.73
CA SER A 479 -5.73 -18.99 6.66
C SER A 479 -6.65 -18.29 7.66
N SER A 480 -6.20 -18.25 8.91
CA SER A 480 -6.84 -17.54 10.01
C SER A 480 -6.37 -16.08 10.12
N VAL A 481 -5.47 -15.63 9.25
CA VAL A 481 -4.93 -14.28 9.28
C VAL A 481 -5.99 -13.27 8.80
N PRO A 482 -6.25 -12.18 9.55
CA PRO A 482 -7.22 -11.15 9.18
C PRO A 482 -7.04 -10.60 7.76
N GLY A 483 -5.78 -10.42 7.34
CA GLY A 483 -5.40 -9.88 6.04
C GLY A 483 -5.57 -10.83 4.85
N ALA A 484 -5.75 -12.14 5.08
CA ALA A 484 -5.81 -13.12 4.01
C ALA A 484 -6.96 -12.81 3.01
N THR A 485 -6.70 -12.97 1.73
CA THR A 485 -7.70 -12.77 0.66
C THR A 485 -8.56 -14.00 0.47
N ALA A 486 -9.73 -13.82 -0.17
CA ALA A 486 -10.81 -14.80 -0.24
C ALA A 486 -11.34 -15.19 1.16
N ARG A 487 -11.74 -14.22 1.99
CA ARG A 487 -12.39 -14.47 3.29
C ARG A 487 -13.79 -15.07 3.12
N PRO A 488 -14.27 -15.94 4.03
CA PRO A 488 -15.62 -16.49 3.96
C PRO A 488 -16.66 -15.36 4.03
N CYS A 489 -17.72 -15.44 3.23
CA CYS A 489 -18.81 -14.47 3.29
C CYS A 489 -20.11 -14.99 2.66
N LEU A 490 -21.19 -14.26 2.94
CA LEU A 490 -22.43 -14.26 2.16
C LEU A 490 -22.75 -12.83 1.74
N ARG A 491 -23.40 -12.66 0.59
CA ARG A 491 -23.87 -11.35 0.12
C ARG A 491 -25.33 -11.15 0.50
N VAL A 492 -25.64 -9.97 1.01
CA VAL A 492 -27.01 -9.49 1.19
C VAL A 492 -27.45 -8.80 -0.10
N ALA A 493 -28.51 -9.31 -0.72
CA ALA A 493 -29.10 -8.77 -1.94
C ALA A 493 -30.37 -7.97 -1.63
N ASP A 494 -30.95 -7.36 -2.67
CA ASP A 494 -32.17 -6.56 -2.60
C ASP A 494 -32.08 -5.37 -1.62
N THR A 495 -30.86 -4.86 -1.44
CA THR A 495 -30.59 -3.70 -0.59
C THR A 495 -30.83 -2.37 -1.30
N GLY A 496 -31.20 -2.38 -2.59
CA GLY A 496 -31.31 -1.18 -3.44
C GLY A 496 -30.08 -0.99 -4.32
N VAL A 497 -29.43 0.18 -4.26
CA VAL A 497 -28.35 0.56 -5.20
C VAL A 497 -26.93 0.04 -4.89
N ARG A 498 -26.70 -0.68 -3.78
CA ARG A 498 -25.37 -1.20 -3.41
C ARG A 498 -25.33 -2.70 -3.50
N GLU A 499 -24.54 -3.16 -4.45
CA GLU A 499 -24.03 -4.51 -4.46
C GLU A 499 -22.79 -4.56 -3.54
N GLY A 500 -22.74 -5.53 -2.61
CA GLY A 500 -21.58 -5.71 -1.72
C GLY A 500 -21.80 -5.36 -0.25
N VAL A 501 -23.04 -5.40 0.24
CA VAL A 501 -23.28 -5.62 1.68
C VAL A 501 -23.05 -7.09 1.97
N LEU A 502 -22.15 -7.40 2.91
CA LEU A 502 -21.70 -8.76 3.18
C LEU A 502 -21.96 -9.15 4.63
N ILE A 503 -22.25 -10.42 4.86
CA ILE A 503 -22.04 -11.10 6.15
C ILE A 503 -20.64 -11.69 6.09
N HIS A 504 -19.71 -11.15 6.88
CA HIS A 504 -18.31 -11.57 6.82
C HIS A 504 -17.57 -11.34 8.16
N PRO A 505 -16.37 -11.93 8.33
CA PRO A 505 -15.60 -11.78 9.56
C PRO A 505 -15.12 -10.34 9.78
N ALA A 506 -15.03 -9.91 11.03
CA ALA A 506 -14.40 -8.64 11.42
C ALA A 506 -13.42 -8.84 12.58
N GLN A 507 -12.76 -7.76 12.97
CA GLN A 507 -11.82 -7.72 14.09
C GLN A 507 -11.84 -6.36 14.79
N GLY A 508 -11.28 -6.29 16.00
CA GLY A 508 -11.11 -5.04 16.75
C GLY A 508 -12.46 -4.40 17.10
N TYR A 509 -12.55 -3.07 17.12
CA TYR A 509 -13.82 -2.42 17.39
C TYR A 509 -14.88 -2.75 16.31
N LEU A 510 -14.51 -2.57 15.04
CA LEU A 510 -15.28 -2.99 13.87
C LEU A 510 -14.49 -2.72 12.58
N TRP A 511 -14.29 -3.72 11.71
CA TRP A 511 -13.43 -3.55 10.54
C TRP A 511 -14.15 -2.98 9.31
N SER A 512 -15.42 -3.33 9.08
CA SER A 512 -16.11 -2.98 7.83
C SER A 512 -17.24 -1.95 8.01
N ILE A 513 -17.49 -1.22 6.92
CA ILE A 513 -18.52 -0.18 6.84
C ILE A 513 -19.76 -0.76 6.13
N GLY A 514 -20.92 -0.69 6.79
CA GLY A 514 -22.20 -1.11 6.23
C GLY A 514 -22.24 -2.59 5.82
N CYS A 515 -21.61 -3.46 6.62
CA CYS A 515 -21.66 -4.91 6.53
C CYS A 515 -22.07 -5.50 7.89
N LEU A 516 -22.41 -6.78 7.91
CA LEU A 516 -22.83 -7.52 9.10
C LEU A 516 -21.68 -8.44 9.54
N ASN A 517 -21.26 -8.32 10.79
CA ASN A 517 -20.12 -9.07 11.32
C ASN A 517 -20.54 -9.94 12.49
N LEU A 518 -20.63 -11.25 12.27
CA LEU A 518 -20.97 -12.23 13.30
C LEU A 518 -19.84 -12.31 14.32
N THR A 519 -20.16 -12.41 15.59
CA THR A 519 -19.17 -12.40 16.68
C THR A 519 -19.70 -13.13 17.93
N ALA A 520 -18.78 -13.43 18.84
CA ALA A 520 -19.11 -13.87 20.19
C ALA A 520 -19.82 -12.77 20.98
N PRO A 521 -20.45 -13.11 22.12
CA PRO A 521 -21.07 -12.10 22.98
C PRO A 521 -20.11 -10.96 23.33
N LEU A 522 -20.60 -9.74 23.18
CA LEU A 522 -19.94 -8.50 23.60
C LEU A 522 -20.70 -7.94 24.79
N SER A 523 -20.00 -7.69 25.87
CA SER A 523 -20.49 -7.06 27.10
C SER A 523 -20.67 -5.55 26.95
N GLY A 524 -19.90 -4.88 26.08
CA GLY A 524 -20.07 -3.45 25.87
C GLY A 524 -19.12 -2.77 24.87
N PRO A 525 -19.07 -1.42 24.86
CA PRO A 525 -18.36 -0.63 23.84
C PRO A 525 -16.85 -0.81 23.81
N GLN A 526 -16.25 -1.33 24.90
CA GLN A 526 -14.80 -1.55 24.97
C GLN A 526 -14.39 -2.88 24.35
N ASP A 527 -15.32 -3.79 24.10
CA ASP A 527 -14.97 -5.13 23.66
C ASP A 527 -14.59 -5.16 22.18
N ASN A 528 -13.53 -5.90 21.88
CA ASN A 528 -13.09 -6.16 20.51
C ASN A 528 -13.76 -7.44 19.97
N ILE A 529 -14.08 -7.41 18.69
CA ILE A 529 -14.41 -8.60 17.90
C ILE A 529 -13.12 -9.39 17.72
N ASN A 530 -13.10 -10.63 18.22
CA ASN A 530 -12.03 -11.57 17.91
C ASN A 530 -12.20 -12.09 16.47
N TYR A 531 -11.15 -11.98 15.65
CA TYR A 531 -11.23 -12.33 14.23
C TYR A 531 -11.49 -13.82 14.01
N ALA A 532 -10.73 -14.69 14.69
CA ALA A 532 -10.85 -16.13 14.53
C ALA A 532 -12.26 -16.59 14.89
N GLU A 533 -12.82 -16.09 15.99
CA GLU A 533 -14.19 -16.39 16.40
C GLU A 533 -15.24 -15.86 15.43
N SER A 534 -15.09 -14.62 14.97
CA SER A 534 -15.96 -14.03 13.95
C SER A 534 -15.94 -14.86 12.66
N ARG A 535 -14.75 -15.33 12.26
CA ARG A 535 -14.55 -16.17 11.08
C ARG A 535 -15.21 -17.52 11.21
N ARG A 536 -15.02 -18.23 12.33
CA ARG A 536 -15.66 -19.52 12.59
C ARG A 536 -17.18 -19.43 12.52
N ARG A 537 -17.78 -18.35 13.02
CA ARG A 537 -19.23 -18.13 12.95
C ARG A 537 -19.76 -17.97 11.53
N VAL A 538 -19.03 -17.23 10.69
CA VAL A 538 -19.42 -17.07 9.27
C VAL A 538 -19.28 -18.40 8.53
N ILE A 539 -18.23 -19.17 8.80
CA ILE A 539 -18.06 -20.53 8.23
C ILE A 539 -19.17 -21.46 8.69
N ALA A 540 -19.44 -21.51 10.00
CA ALA A 540 -20.50 -22.36 10.55
C ALA A 540 -21.87 -22.04 9.92
N LEU A 541 -22.17 -20.75 9.67
CA LEU A 541 -23.37 -20.35 8.95
C LEU A 541 -23.39 -20.90 7.52
N ILE A 542 -22.30 -20.71 6.75
CA ILE A 542 -22.20 -21.19 5.36
C ILE A 542 -22.32 -22.71 5.29
N ASP A 543 -21.60 -23.43 6.14
CA ASP A 543 -21.57 -24.89 6.16
C ASP A 543 -22.93 -25.46 6.59
N ASN A 544 -23.59 -24.84 7.56
CA ASN A 544 -24.94 -25.25 7.98
C ASN A 544 -25.98 -25.01 6.89
N MET A 545 -25.93 -23.88 6.17
CA MET A 545 -26.78 -23.65 5.00
C MET A 545 -26.55 -24.72 3.92
N ALA A 546 -25.28 -25.01 3.60
CA ALA A 546 -24.92 -26.04 2.62
C ALA A 546 -25.38 -27.45 3.02
N ALA A 547 -25.38 -27.76 4.31
CA ALA A 547 -25.80 -29.08 4.82
C ALA A 547 -27.32 -29.23 4.94
N THR A 548 -28.06 -28.15 5.19
CA THR A 548 -29.50 -28.22 5.50
C THR A 548 -30.40 -27.86 4.33
N MET A 549 -29.91 -27.07 3.36
CA MET A 549 -30.68 -26.63 2.22
C MET A 549 -30.40 -27.53 1.01
N ALA A 550 -31.44 -28.17 0.46
CA ALA A 550 -31.31 -29.09 -0.67
C ALA A 550 -30.69 -28.44 -1.92
N ASP A 551 -31.00 -27.17 -2.15
CA ASP A 551 -30.58 -26.41 -3.34
C ASP A 551 -29.52 -25.33 -3.03
N PHE A 552 -28.70 -25.53 -1.98
CA PHE A 552 -27.61 -24.59 -1.72
C PHE A 552 -26.66 -24.55 -2.93
N PRO A 553 -26.40 -23.37 -3.52
CA PRO A 553 -25.63 -23.29 -4.74
C PRO A 553 -24.21 -23.84 -4.59
N SER A 554 -23.73 -24.55 -5.61
CA SER A 554 -22.35 -25.03 -5.70
C SER A 554 -21.38 -24.01 -6.34
N SER A 555 -21.90 -22.83 -6.70
CA SER A 555 -21.14 -21.76 -7.34
C SER A 555 -21.46 -20.41 -6.73
N ASP A 556 -20.48 -19.50 -6.79
CA ASP A 556 -20.58 -18.15 -6.24
C ASP A 556 -21.53 -17.26 -7.06
N ASN A 557 -21.99 -16.16 -6.43
CA ASN A 557 -22.90 -15.17 -7.01
C ASN A 557 -24.28 -15.74 -7.40
N ARG A 558 -24.75 -16.76 -6.67
CA ARG A 558 -26.06 -17.39 -6.84
C ARG A 558 -26.95 -17.14 -5.63
N ASP A 559 -28.24 -17.14 -5.88
CA ASP A 559 -29.24 -17.05 -4.84
C ASP A 559 -29.22 -18.31 -3.97
N THR A 560 -29.15 -18.16 -2.65
CA THR A 560 -29.17 -19.33 -1.76
C THR A 560 -30.58 -19.85 -1.53
N GLY A 561 -31.62 -19.03 -1.76
CA GLY A 561 -32.99 -19.28 -1.31
C GLY A 561 -33.23 -18.93 0.18
N ALA A 562 -32.20 -18.52 0.92
CA ALA A 562 -32.33 -18.12 2.32
C ALA A 562 -32.70 -16.64 2.47
N THR A 563 -33.40 -16.34 3.57
CA THR A 563 -33.81 -14.99 3.95
C THR A 563 -33.00 -14.49 5.14
N LEU A 564 -32.54 -13.25 5.07
CA LEU A 564 -32.06 -12.47 6.20
C LEU A 564 -33.19 -11.55 6.68
N LEU A 565 -33.60 -11.69 7.94
CA LEU A 565 -34.62 -10.84 8.56
C LEU A 565 -33.95 -9.93 9.60
N ILE A 566 -33.93 -8.62 9.35
CA ILE A 566 -33.40 -7.62 10.27
C ILE A 566 -34.56 -6.94 10.99
N ARG A 567 -34.50 -6.88 12.32
CA ARG A 567 -35.46 -6.17 13.18
C ARG A 567 -34.72 -5.14 14.02
N ASP A 568 -35.28 -3.94 14.09
CA ASP A 568 -34.87 -2.93 15.05
C ASP A 568 -35.67 -3.15 16.34
N HIS A 569 -35.01 -3.13 17.50
CA HIS A 569 -35.72 -2.93 18.76
C HIS A 569 -36.13 -1.46 18.82
N ASP A 570 -37.42 -1.18 18.98
CA ASP A 570 -37.89 0.16 19.31
C ASP A 570 -37.24 0.53 20.66
N ALA A 571 -36.34 1.52 20.63
CA ALA A 571 -35.69 2.03 21.83
C ALA A 571 -36.64 2.92 22.63
#